data_AF-A0A938KDE5-F1
#
_entry.id   AF-A0A938KDE5-F1
#
_cell.length_a   1.000
_cell.length_b   1.000
_cell.length_c   1.000
_cell.angle_alpha   90.00
_cell.angle_beta   90.00
_cell.angle_gamma   90.00
#
_symmetry.space_group_name_H-M   'P 1'
#
loop_
_entity.id
_entity.type
_entity.pdbx_description
1 polymer ?
#
loop_
_entity_poly.entity_id
_entity_poly.type
_entity_poly.pdbx_seq_one_letter_code
_entity_poly.pdbx_strand_id
1 'polypeptide(L)'
;MERVLTRSWLVCIAPWSWQLSTNLLLAGLLCFALTGCGSKVETEKPAPATASQPTPAQEETTAPEPAAGAAAITSAQFIEAARTSLKAGNVDEAAARLAQLQLQGTRFNAQQAKDYRQALSEAYDRAIEGAQRGDPRAQAALQLLRAAGPR
;
A
#
# COMPACT_ATOMS: atom_id res chain seq x y z
N MET A 1 10.68 51.73 -18.50
CA MET A 1 9.21 51.76 -18.69
C MET A 1 8.80 50.30 -18.91
N GLU A 2 8.68 49.54 -17.83
CA GLU A 2 7.41 49.22 -17.11
C GLU A 2 6.83 47.90 -17.63
N ARG A 3 7.20 46.77 -17.00
CA ARG A 3 6.44 46.09 -15.92
C ARG A 3 4.98 45.81 -16.27
N VAL A 4 4.67 44.59 -16.72
CA VAL A 4 3.48 43.85 -16.26
C VAL A 4 3.81 42.35 -16.23
N LEU A 5 4.47 41.91 -15.15
CA LEU A 5 4.28 40.56 -14.63
C LEU A 5 2.94 40.55 -13.91
N THR A 6 1.95 39.82 -14.39
CA THR A 6 0.86 39.37 -13.52
C THR A 6 0.20 38.10 -14.05
N ARG A 7 0.61 36.97 -13.42
CA ARG A 7 -0.30 36.00 -12.79
C ARG A 7 -1.46 35.48 -13.65
N SER A 8 -1.17 34.52 -14.52
CA SER A 8 -2.17 33.58 -15.06
C SER A 8 -2.05 32.21 -14.39
N TRP A 9 -2.28 32.20 -13.07
CA TRP A 9 -2.32 31.01 -12.21
C TRP A 9 -3.58 31.07 -11.35
N LEU A 10 -4.77 31.07 -11.94
CA LEU A 10 -6.01 30.96 -11.18
C LEU A 10 -7.14 30.72 -12.19
N VAL A 11 -7.44 29.45 -12.51
CA VAL A 11 -8.79 28.83 -12.47
C VAL A 11 -8.57 27.32 -12.69
N CYS A 12 -8.00 26.64 -11.68
CA CYS A 12 -8.23 25.22 -11.44
C CYS A 12 -9.14 25.13 -10.23
N ILE A 13 -10.45 25.27 -10.43
CA ILE A 13 -11.44 24.95 -9.40
C ILE A 13 -12.52 24.12 -10.09
N ALA A 14 -12.29 22.81 -10.13
CA ALA A 14 -13.25 21.82 -10.59
C ALA A 14 -14.41 21.70 -9.57
N PRO A 15 -15.65 21.45 -10.03
CA PRO A 15 -16.83 21.31 -9.19
C PRO A 15 -16.89 19.89 -8.60
N TRP A 16 -16.12 19.64 -7.55
CA TRP A 16 -16.09 18.32 -6.87
C TRP A 16 -16.67 18.32 -5.45
N SER A 17 -17.19 19.47 -5.02
CA SER A 17 -17.73 19.66 -3.67
C SER A 17 -19.24 19.79 -3.77
N TRP A 18 -19.97 18.68 -3.80
CA TRP A 18 -21.41 18.54 -3.43
C TRP A 18 -21.86 17.07 -3.31
N GLN A 19 -20.93 16.12 -3.15
CA GLN A 19 -21.25 14.69 -2.98
C GLN A 19 -20.64 14.10 -1.70
N LEU A 20 -20.46 14.91 -0.65
CA LEU A 20 -19.98 14.42 0.67
C LEU A 20 -21.00 14.60 1.81
N SER A 21 -22.18 15.17 1.56
CA SER A 21 -23.11 15.52 2.64
C SER A 21 -24.11 14.42 3.05
N THR A 22 -24.21 13.30 2.33
CA THR A 22 -25.28 12.30 2.59
C THR A 22 -24.87 11.08 3.41
N ASN A 23 -23.57 10.78 3.58
CA ASN A 23 -23.14 9.58 4.30
C ASN A 23 -22.81 9.79 5.80
N LEU A 24 -22.84 11.03 6.29
CA LEU A 24 -22.55 11.32 7.70
C LEU A 24 -23.69 10.92 8.67
N LEU A 25 -24.90 10.67 8.14
CA LEU A 25 -26.09 10.35 8.95
C LEU A 25 -26.25 8.85 9.30
N LEU A 26 -25.56 7.93 8.61
CA LEU A 26 -25.65 6.49 8.90
C LEU A 26 -24.63 5.99 9.94
N ALA A 27 -23.62 6.79 10.27
CA ALA A 27 -22.53 6.40 11.19
C ALA A 27 -22.87 6.63 12.68
N GLY A 28 -24.01 7.26 13.00
CA GLY A 28 -24.36 7.64 14.38
C GLY A 28 -25.04 6.56 15.22
N LEU A 29 -25.51 5.45 14.63
CA LEU A 29 -26.45 4.55 15.33
C LEU A 29 -25.86 3.25 15.88
N LEU A 30 -24.56 2.95 15.68
CA LEU A 30 -23.96 1.66 16.11
C LEU A 30 -23.09 1.71 17.37
N CYS A 31 -22.83 2.89 17.97
CA CYS A 31 -21.87 3.01 19.07
C CYS A 31 -22.45 2.86 20.49
N PHE A 32 -23.72 2.47 20.68
CA PHE A 32 -24.37 2.52 22.00
C PHE A 32 -24.46 1.21 22.80
N ALA A 33 -23.76 0.13 22.43
CA ALA A 33 -24.01 -1.19 23.02
C ALA A 33 -22.83 -1.86 23.75
N LEU A 34 -21.81 -1.13 24.22
CA LEU A 34 -20.70 -1.72 25.01
C LEU A 34 -20.35 -0.86 26.22
N THR A 35 -21.31 -0.67 27.13
CA THR A 35 -21.05 -0.32 28.53
C THR A 35 -20.66 -1.58 29.29
N GLY A 36 -19.35 -1.81 29.43
CA GLY A 36 -18.76 -2.82 30.32
C GLY A 36 -17.75 -2.16 31.24
N CYS A 37 -18.19 -1.87 32.46
CA CYS A 37 -17.46 -1.21 33.54
C CYS A 37 -16.46 -2.17 34.23
N GLY A 38 -15.30 -1.67 34.64
CA GLY A 38 -14.34 -2.44 35.43
C GLY A 38 -13.03 -1.72 35.78
N SER A 39 -13.12 -0.75 36.71
CA SER A 39 -12.16 -0.28 37.72
C SER A 39 -10.63 -0.41 37.46
N LYS A 40 -9.86 0.68 37.35
CA LYS A 40 -9.33 1.59 38.42
C LYS A 40 -7.85 1.23 38.75
N VAL A 41 -7.09 2.29 39.11
CA VAL A 41 -5.70 2.37 39.62
C VAL A 41 -4.69 2.75 38.53
N GLU A 42 -3.83 3.76 38.66
CA GLU A 42 -3.74 4.96 39.50
C GLU A 42 -2.64 5.81 38.84
N THR A 43 -2.85 7.11 38.82
CA THR A 43 -1.93 8.11 38.29
C THR A 43 -0.78 8.32 39.24
N GLU A 44 0.47 8.23 38.76
CA GLU A 44 1.57 8.99 39.36
C GLU A 44 2.55 9.52 38.29
N LYS A 45 2.54 10.84 38.18
CA LYS A 45 3.58 11.75 37.67
C LYS A 45 3.72 12.79 38.80
N PRO A 46 4.83 13.53 39.06
CA PRO A 46 6.03 13.77 38.25
C PRO A 46 7.37 13.88 39.02
N ALA A 47 8.52 13.96 38.34
CA ALA A 47 9.54 14.99 38.61
C ALA A 47 10.67 15.05 37.55
N PRO A 48 11.33 16.22 37.36
CA PRO A 48 12.22 16.54 36.25
C PRO A 48 13.71 16.63 36.64
N ALA A 49 14.60 16.42 35.66
CA ALA A 49 16.01 16.86 35.61
C ALA A 49 16.61 16.28 34.30
N THR A 50 17.60 16.81 33.59
CA THR A 50 18.34 18.06 33.52
C THR A 50 19.12 17.93 32.19
N ALA A 51 19.38 19.04 31.53
CA ALA A 51 20.08 19.13 30.25
C ALA A 51 21.43 18.39 30.20
N SER A 52 21.79 17.87 29.03
CA SER A 52 23.14 17.97 28.46
C SER A 52 23.13 17.59 26.97
N GLN A 53 23.41 18.57 26.11
CA GLN A 53 24.06 18.33 24.82
C GLN A 53 25.48 17.80 25.07
N PRO A 54 26.03 16.98 24.16
CA PRO A 54 26.95 17.55 23.17
C PRO A 54 26.75 17.01 21.74
N THR A 55 27.01 17.88 20.77
CA THR A 55 27.29 17.64 19.34
C THR A 55 28.80 17.40 19.17
N PRO A 56 29.38 16.93 18.04
CA PRO A 56 28.95 15.98 16.99
C PRO A 56 29.91 14.78 16.88
N ALA A 57 29.47 13.65 16.32
CA ALA A 57 30.38 12.70 15.67
C ALA A 57 29.71 12.18 14.40
N GLN A 58 30.41 12.39 13.29
CA GLN A 58 30.09 11.85 11.97
C GLN A 58 30.07 10.32 12.07
N GLU A 59 28.90 9.72 11.91
CA GLU A 59 28.81 8.35 11.42
C GLU A 59 28.40 8.43 9.95
N GLU A 60 29.42 8.30 9.12
CA GLU A 60 29.35 7.86 7.74
C GLU A 60 28.50 6.59 7.67
N THR A 61 27.18 6.76 7.54
CA THR A 61 26.29 5.65 7.23
C THR A 61 26.49 5.35 5.76
N THR A 62 27.47 4.48 5.51
CA THR A 62 27.61 3.68 4.31
C THR A 62 26.22 3.30 3.82
N ALA A 63 25.83 3.89 2.68
CA ALA A 63 24.67 3.45 1.94
C ALA A 63 24.79 1.93 1.76
N PRO A 64 23.81 1.12 2.19
CA PRO A 64 23.86 -0.30 1.91
C PRO A 64 23.83 -0.46 0.39
N GLU A 65 24.96 -0.88 -0.17
CA GLU A 65 25.03 -1.43 -1.52
C GLU A 65 23.93 -2.48 -1.62
N PRO A 66 22.94 -2.30 -2.50
CA PRO A 66 21.78 -3.17 -2.49
C PRO A 66 22.25 -4.57 -2.86
N ALA A 67 21.91 -5.54 -2.01
CA ALA A 67 22.05 -6.97 -2.23
C ALA A 67 21.19 -7.43 -3.43
N ALA A 68 21.49 -6.92 -4.62
CA ALA A 68 20.75 -7.13 -5.85
C ALA A 68 20.73 -8.60 -6.24
N GLY A 69 21.78 -9.36 -5.90
CA GLY A 69 21.86 -10.80 -6.18
C GLY A 69 20.87 -11.64 -5.37
N ALA A 70 20.80 -11.43 -4.05
CA ALA A 70 19.92 -12.23 -3.18
C ALA A 70 18.43 -11.89 -3.38
N ALA A 71 18.11 -10.60 -3.55
CA ALA A 71 16.75 -10.15 -3.82
C ALA A 71 16.28 -10.49 -5.26
N ALA A 72 17.20 -10.59 -6.23
CA ALA A 72 16.84 -11.01 -7.59
C ALA A 72 16.47 -12.49 -7.67
N ILE A 73 17.18 -13.37 -6.95
CA ILE A 73 16.88 -14.81 -6.95
C ILE A 73 15.51 -15.06 -6.32
N THR A 74 15.20 -14.40 -5.20
CA THR A 74 13.90 -14.55 -4.55
C THR A 74 12.77 -14.00 -5.40
N SER A 75 12.92 -12.80 -5.99
CA SER A 75 11.89 -12.21 -6.84
C SER A 75 11.56 -13.02 -8.08
N ALA A 76 12.56 -13.60 -8.76
CA ALA A 76 12.33 -14.50 -9.88
C ALA A 76 11.50 -15.73 -9.47
N GLN A 77 11.85 -16.37 -8.35
CA GLN A 77 11.12 -17.53 -7.82
C GLN A 77 9.68 -17.18 -7.46
N PHE A 78 9.43 -16.01 -6.85
CA PHE A 78 8.08 -15.57 -6.53
C PHE A 78 7.25 -15.30 -7.80
N ILE A 79 7.84 -14.71 -8.84
CA ILE A 79 7.15 -14.49 -10.13
C ILE A 79 6.83 -15.84 -10.79
N GLU A 80 7.76 -16.79 -10.79
CA GLU A 80 7.53 -18.12 -11.34
C GLU A 80 6.45 -18.88 -10.56
N ALA A 81 6.53 -18.87 -9.23
CA ALA A 81 5.52 -19.48 -8.37
C ALA A 81 4.13 -18.87 -8.61
N ALA A 82 4.02 -17.55 -8.78
CA ALA A 82 2.77 -16.90 -9.14
C ALA A 82 2.22 -17.40 -10.48
N ARG A 83 3.08 -17.51 -11.52
CA ARG A 83 2.68 -18.08 -12.82
C ARG A 83 2.20 -19.51 -12.72
N THR A 84 2.85 -20.33 -11.90
CA THR A 84 2.43 -21.72 -11.66
C THR A 84 1.05 -21.76 -11.00
N SER A 85 0.79 -20.93 -9.99
CA SER A 85 -0.54 -20.83 -9.38
C SER A 85 -1.60 -20.34 -10.37
N LEU A 86 -1.28 -19.38 -11.24
CA LEU A 86 -2.18 -18.96 -12.33
C LEU A 86 -2.53 -20.15 -13.23
N LYS A 87 -1.53 -20.90 -13.72
CA LYS A 87 -1.76 -22.09 -14.55
C LYS A 87 -2.65 -23.14 -13.87
N ALA A 88 -2.52 -23.29 -12.55
CA ALA A 88 -3.36 -24.19 -11.75
C ALA A 88 -4.78 -23.64 -11.47
N GLY A 89 -5.08 -22.40 -11.82
CA GLY A 89 -6.37 -21.75 -11.53
C GLY A 89 -6.46 -21.12 -10.12
N ASN A 90 -5.38 -21.14 -9.35
CA ASN A 90 -5.30 -20.54 -8.01
C ASN A 90 -4.98 -19.04 -8.12
N VAL A 91 -5.99 -18.26 -8.52
CA VAL A 91 -5.84 -16.83 -8.81
C VAL A 91 -5.55 -16.00 -7.55
N ASP A 92 -6.14 -16.35 -6.41
CA ASP A 92 -5.92 -15.71 -5.12
C ASP A 92 -4.48 -15.89 -4.62
N GLU A 93 -3.94 -17.10 -4.74
CA GLU A 93 -2.57 -17.39 -4.35
C GLU A 93 -1.55 -16.68 -5.25
N ALA A 94 -1.80 -16.65 -6.56
CA ALA A 94 -0.98 -15.89 -7.49
C ALA A 94 -1.02 -14.38 -7.17
N ALA A 95 -2.21 -13.84 -6.91
CA ALA A 95 -2.39 -12.45 -6.54
C ALA A 95 -1.64 -12.08 -5.25
N ALA A 96 -1.71 -12.94 -4.23
CA ALA A 96 -1.01 -12.72 -2.96
C ALA A 96 0.52 -12.66 -3.15
N ARG A 97 1.09 -13.57 -3.94
CA ARG A 97 2.54 -13.58 -4.23
C ARG A 97 2.99 -12.35 -5.01
N LEU A 98 2.21 -11.92 -6.00
CA LEU A 98 2.53 -10.72 -6.78
C LEU A 98 2.34 -9.43 -5.98
N ALA A 99 1.32 -9.36 -5.14
CA ALA A 99 1.09 -8.26 -4.21
C ALA A 99 2.22 -8.17 -3.17
N GLN A 100 2.70 -9.30 -2.66
CA GLN A 100 3.80 -9.35 -1.72
C GLN A 100 5.07 -8.74 -2.30
N LEU A 101 5.42 -9.05 -3.55
CA LEU A 101 6.57 -8.43 -4.22
C LEU A 101 6.42 -6.90 -4.34
N GLN A 102 5.19 -6.42 -4.56
CA GLN A 102 4.92 -4.99 -4.64
C GLN A 102 5.07 -4.31 -3.28
N LEU A 103 4.53 -4.91 -2.22
CA LEU A 103 4.62 -4.42 -0.85
C LEU A 103 6.07 -4.41 -0.33
N GLN A 104 6.89 -5.36 -0.77
CA GLN A 104 8.31 -5.40 -0.44
C GLN A 104 9.15 -4.34 -1.17
N GLY A 105 8.56 -3.59 -2.12
CA GLY A 105 9.29 -2.62 -2.92
C GLY A 105 10.43 -3.28 -3.73
N THR A 106 10.22 -4.53 -4.15
CA THR A 106 11.25 -5.32 -4.84
C THR A 106 11.75 -4.59 -6.08
N ARG A 107 13.08 -4.46 -6.20
CA ARG A 107 13.72 -3.96 -7.41
C ARG A 107 13.89 -5.10 -8.41
N PHE A 108 13.32 -4.91 -9.60
CA PHE A 108 13.39 -5.89 -10.69
C PHE A 108 14.43 -5.47 -11.72
N ASN A 109 15.14 -6.46 -12.29
CA ASN A 109 15.85 -6.23 -13.55
C ASN A 109 14.86 -6.13 -14.73
N ALA A 110 15.34 -5.76 -15.92
CA ALA A 110 14.46 -5.53 -17.08
C ALA A 110 13.60 -6.75 -17.44
N GLN A 111 14.17 -7.96 -17.38
CA GLN A 111 13.47 -9.20 -17.69
C GLN A 111 12.43 -9.53 -16.62
N GLN A 112 12.82 -9.47 -15.34
CA GLN A 112 11.92 -9.68 -14.21
C GLN A 112 10.77 -8.68 -14.19
N ALA A 113 11.03 -7.41 -14.52
CA ALA A 113 9.99 -6.38 -14.58
C ALA A 113 8.95 -6.70 -15.66
N LYS A 114 9.40 -7.17 -16.83
CA LYS A 114 8.52 -7.65 -17.90
C LYS A 114 7.72 -8.86 -17.41
N ASP A 115 8.39 -9.82 -16.81
CA ASP A 115 7.76 -11.07 -16.36
C ASP A 115 6.72 -10.85 -15.26
N TYR A 116 7.05 -9.98 -14.31
CA TYR A 116 6.18 -9.52 -13.24
C TYR A 116 4.94 -8.82 -13.78
N ARG A 117 5.10 -7.83 -14.67
CA ARG A 117 3.98 -7.10 -15.28
C ARG A 117 3.06 -8.04 -16.04
N GLN A 118 3.61 -8.98 -16.80
CA GLN A 118 2.83 -9.98 -17.53
C GLN A 118 2.02 -10.86 -16.58
N ALA A 119 2.65 -11.37 -15.51
CA ALA A 119 1.96 -12.19 -14.52
C ALA A 119 0.87 -11.39 -13.77
N LEU A 120 1.12 -10.11 -13.49
CA LEU A 120 0.17 -9.21 -12.86
C LEU A 120 -1.05 -8.97 -13.76
N SER A 121 -0.85 -8.65 -15.04
CA SER A 121 -1.94 -8.48 -16.00
C SER A 121 -2.78 -9.74 -16.12
N GLU A 122 -2.15 -10.91 -16.27
CA GLU A 122 -2.86 -12.18 -16.36
C GLU A 122 -3.64 -12.52 -15.07
N ALA A 123 -3.07 -12.21 -13.91
CA ALA A 123 -3.76 -12.38 -12.63
C ALA A 123 -5.01 -11.48 -12.55
N TYR A 124 -4.90 -10.22 -12.99
CA TYR A 124 -6.05 -9.32 -13.06
C TYR A 124 -7.13 -9.82 -14.00
N ASP A 125 -6.78 -10.23 -15.22
CA ASP A 125 -7.74 -10.71 -16.22
C ASP A 125 -8.51 -11.92 -15.68
N ARG A 126 -7.79 -12.92 -15.14
CA ARG A 126 -8.42 -14.11 -14.54
C ARG A 126 -9.25 -13.77 -13.30
N ALA A 127 -8.80 -12.82 -12.48
CA ALA A 127 -9.54 -12.41 -11.30
C ALA A 127 -10.82 -11.64 -11.67
N ILE A 128 -10.80 -10.82 -12.73
CA ILE A 128 -11.99 -10.17 -13.28
C ILE A 128 -12.97 -11.22 -13.81
N GLU A 129 -12.50 -12.16 -14.64
CA GLU A 129 -13.33 -13.24 -15.17
C GLU A 129 -13.95 -14.08 -14.07
N GLY A 130 -13.16 -14.49 -13.07
CA GLY A 130 -13.65 -15.27 -11.93
C GLY A 130 -14.67 -14.48 -11.09
N ALA A 131 -14.42 -13.19 -10.84
CA ALA A 131 -15.34 -12.34 -10.11
C ALA A 131 -16.67 -12.14 -10.84
N GLN A 132 -16.65 -12.02 -12.17
CA GLN A 132 -17.87 -11.97 -13.00
C GLN A 132 -18.68 -13.25 -12.93
N ARG A 133 -18.03 -14.40 -12.73
CA ARG A 133 -18.67 -15.71 -12.50
C ARG A 133 -19.13 -15.91 -11.05
N GLY A 134 -18.90 -14.95 -10.17
CA GLY A 134 -19.27 -15.03 -8.75
C GLY A 134 -18.28 -15.80 -7.87
N ASP A 135 -17.04 -16.03 -8.33
CA ASP A 135 -16.00 -16.69 -7.52
C ASP A 135 -15.50 -15.75 -6.40
N PRO A 136 -15.69 -16.11 -5.11
CA PRO A 136 -15.21 -15.29 -3.99
C PRO A 136 -13.68 -15.20 -3.91
N ARG A 137 -12.94 -16.21 -4.38
CA ARG A 137 -11.46 -16.18 -4.40
C ARG A 137 -10.95 -15.17 -5.41
N ALA A 138 -11.58 -15.12 -6.58
CA ALA A 138 -11.28 -14.13 -7.61
C ALA A 138 -11.59 -12.70 -7.14
N GLN A 139 -12.69 -12.51 -6.40
CA GLN A 139 -12.99 -11.21 -5.78
C GLN A 139 -11.94 -10.80 -4.72
N ALA A 140 -11.51 -11.74 -3.88
CA ALA A 140 -10.45 -11.49 -2.91
C ALA A 140 -9.12 -11.15 -3.61
N ALA A 141 -8.78 -11.86 -4.68
CA ALA A 141 -7.60 -11.59 -5.50
C ALA A 141 -7.60 -10.15 -6.04
N LEU A 142 -8.73 -9.68 -6.57
CA LEU A 142 -8.86 -8.29 -7.04
C LEU A 142 -8.65 -7.27 -5.92
N GLN A 143 -9.17 -7.54 -4.72
CA GLN A 143 -8.96 -6.64 -3.59
C GLN A 143 -7.49 -6.58 -3.19
N LEU A 144 -6.80 -7.72 -3.13
CA LEU A 144 -5.37 -7.78 -2.83
C LEU A 144 -4.54 -7.02 -3.86
N LEU A 145 -4.76 -7.28 -5.15
CA LEU A 145 -4.01 -6.63 -6.22
C LEU A 145 -4.24 -5.11 -6.25
N ARG A 146 -5.48 -4.64 -5.98
CA ARG A 146 -5.78 -3.21 -5.86
C ARG A 146 -5.13 -2.57 -4.63
N ALA A 147 -5.17 -3.26 -3.50
CA ALA A 147 -4.57 -2.78 -2.25
C ALA A 147 -3.05 -2.64 -2.35
N ALA A 148 -2.41 -3.50 -3.14
CA ALA A 148 -0.98 -3.46 -3.41
C ALA A 148 -0.58 -2.44 -4.50
N GLY A 149 -1.55 -1.86 -5.23
CA GLY A 149 -1.30 -0.92 -6.32
C GLY A 149 -0.46 0.29 -5.90
N PRO A 150 0.24 0.96 -6.85
CA PRO A 150 1.03 2.15 -6.56
C PRO A 150 0.12 3.24 -5.96
N ARG A 151 0.54 3.81 -4.82
CA ARG A 151 -0.10 4.97 -4.19
C ARG A 151 0.55 6.27 -4.63
#